data_AF-A0A2V6NSP8-F1
#
_entry.id   AF-A0A2V6NSP8-F1
#
_cell.length_a   1.000
_cell.length_b   1.000
_cell.length_c   1.000
_cell.angle_alpha   90.00
_cell.angle_beta   90.00
_cell.angle_gamma   90.00
#
_symmetry.space_group_name_H-M   'P 1'
#
loop_
_entity.id
_entity.type
_entity.pdbx_description
1 polymer ?
#
loop_
_entity_poly.entity_id
_entity_poly.type
_entity_poly.pdbx_seq_one_letter_code
_entity_poly.pdbx_strand_id
1 'polypeptide(L)'
;MTGTPIRTELQRLDRKAAREKLGLSADLTTLLVMGGSQGASGINQAMIKSLPSLDGGRLQVIHLTGTREEKLVADNYRRAKLPAFVAAFHHRMEELYSAADFAVARSGAASLAELAAFALPAILIPFPYAADDHQARNAEVFVKADAAILVKESEILDDALARKILPFIEDHGRLQRMSQNAAKLSTRNAASAVVETMEKYTTAAV
;
A
#
# COMPACT_ATOMS: atom_id res chain seq x y z
N MET A 1 -20.87 -13.52 17.77
CA MET A 1 -19.85 -12.65 18.39
C MET A 1 -18.49 -13.13 17.94
N THR A 2 -17.73 -12.24 17.27
CA THR A 2 -16.28 -12.18 17.00
C THR A 2 -16.07 -11.65 15.57
N GLY A 3 -16.44 -10.39 15.35
CA GLY A 3 -15.90 -9.66 14.20
C GLY A 3 -14.40 -9.48 14.44
N THR A 4 -13.56 -9.81 13.46
CA THR A 4 -12.13 -9.53 13.58
C THR A 4 -11.99 -8.02 13.70
N PRO A 5 -11.54 -7.50 14.85
CA PRO A 5 -11.44 -6.07 15.05
C PRO A 5 -10.51 -5.49 13.98
N ILE A 6 -10.76 -4.24 13.55
CA ILE A 6 -9.65 -3.35 13.21
C ILE A 6 -8.64 -3.57 14.33
N ARG A 7 -7.39 -3.97 14.01
CA ARG A 7 -6.35 -4.21 15.02
C ARG A 7 -6.42 -3.06 16.00
N THR A 8 -6.89 -3.37 17.19
CA THR A 8 -7.39 -2.36 18.12
C THR A 8 -6.21 -1.45 18.42
N GLU A 9 -6.28 -0.23 17.87
CA GLU A 9 -5.34 0.88 18.03
C GLU A 9 -3.96 0.74 17.35
N LEU A 10 -3.94 0.68 16.01
CA LEU A 10 -2.72 1.08 15.29
C LEU A 10 -2.41 2.56 15.61
N GLN A 11 -1.30 2.81 16.31
CA GLN A 11 -0.89 4.16 16.71
C GLN A 11 0.17 4.72 15.75
N ARG A 12 -0.03 5.96 15.30
CA ARG A 12 0.95 6.64 14.46
C ARG A 12 2.22 6.91 15.26
N LEU A 13 3.35 6.48 14.73
CA LEU A 13 4.68 6.74 15.28
C LEU A 13 5.29 7.97 14.62
N ASP A 14 6.33 8.52 15.26
CA ASP A 14 7.22 9.45 14.56
C ASP A 14 7.85 8.74 13.35
N ARG A 15 7.82 9.40 12.20
CA ARG A 15 8.27 8.84 10.92
C ARG A 15 9.76 8.50 10.94
N LYS A 16 10.59 9.36 11.55
CA LYS A 16 12.04 9.14 11.62
C LYS A 16 12.35 7.94 12.50
N ALA A 17 11.71 7.84 13.67
CA ALA A 17 11.83 6.68 14.55
C ALA A 17 11.35 5.39 13.89
N ALA A 18 10.25 5.43 13.13
CA ALA A 18 9.75 4.27 12.38
C ALA A 18 10.74 3.82 11.28
N ARG A 19 11.35 4.77 10.56
CA ARG A 19 12.38 4.49 9.55
C ARG A 19 13.63 3.89 10.17
N GLU A 20 14.11 4.44 11.28
CA GLU A 20 15.28 3.94 11.99
C GLU A 20 15.11 2.48 12.41
N LYS A 21 13.95 2.12 12.97
CA LYS A 21 13.63 0.72 13.33
C LYS A 21 13.68 -0.25 12.14
N LEU A 22 13.39 0.24 10.94
CA LEU A 22 13.41 -0.55 9.70
C LEU A 22 14.76 -0.49 8.98
N GLY A 23 15.77 0.22 9.54
CA GLY A 23 17.07 0.42 8.90
C GLY A 23 17.01 1.34 7.67
N LEU A 24 16.02 2.23 7.62
CA LEU A 24 15.77 3.13 6.50
C LEU A 24 16.31 4.55 6.76
N SER A 25 16.68 5.24 5.68
CA SER A 25 17.16 6.62 5.74
C SER A 25 16.03 7.59 6.09
N ALA A 26 16.32 8.63 6.86
CA ALA A 26 15.35 9.68 7.17
C ALA A 26 15.03 10.58 5.96
N ASP A 27 15.98 10.73 5.04
CA ASP A 27 15.96 11.77 3.99
C ASP A 27 15.39 11.28 2.65
N LEU A 28 15.13 9.98 2.52
CA LEU A 28 14.58 9.38 1.29
C LEU A 28 13.06 9.28 1.34
N THR A 29 12.42 9.45 0.18
CA THR A 29 11.00 9.13 0.02
C THR A 29 10.82 7.62 0.21
N THR A 30 9.84 7.22 1.00
CA THR A 30 9.60 5.81 1.38
C THR A 30 8.30 5.31 0.77
N LEU A 31 8.40 4.33 -0.13
CA LEU A 31 7.27 3.64 -0.71
C LEU A 31 6.96 2.36 0.06
N LEU A 32 5.71 2.16 0.48
CA LEU A 32 5.22 0.89 1.00
C LEU A 32 4.57 0.06 -0.12
N VAL A 33 5.00 -1.17 -0.30
CA VAL A 33 4.41 -2.12 -1.26
C VAL A 33 3.81 -3.30 -0.50
N MET A 34 2.52 -3.56 -0.71
CA MET A 34 1.83 -4.68 -0.05
C MET A 34 0.67 -5.26 -0.87
N GLY A 35 0.58 -6.59 -0.91
CA GLY A 35 -0.54 -7.31 -1.54
C GLY A 35 -1.79 -7.51 -0.67
N GLY A 36 -1.70 -7.25 0.63
CA GLY A 36 -2.74 -7.67 1.58
C GLY A 36 -2.91 -9.20 1.64
N SER A 37 -3.97 -9.68 2.30
CA SER A 37 -4.21 -11.12 2.51
C SER A 37 -4.54 -11.89 1.23
N GLN A 38 -5.04 -11.20 0.19
CA GLN A 38 -5.46 -11.83 -1.07
C GLN A 38 -4.31 -12.07 -2.05
N GLY A 39 -3.09 -11.57 -1.75
CA GLY A 39 -1.88 -11.97 -2.43
C GLY A 39 -1.08 -10.82 -3.04
N ALA A 40 0.24 -10.97 -2.98
CA ALA A 40 1.21 -9.98 -3.43
C ALA A 40 1.88 -10.30 -4.77
N SER A 41 1.74 -11.52 -5.32
CA SER A 41 2.60 -11.96 -6.45
C SER A 41 2.53 -11.06 -7.69
N GLY A 42 1.35 -10.63 -8.13
CA GLY A 42 1.23 -9.68 -9.24
C GLY A 42 1.93 -8.34 -8.96
N ILE A 43 1.80 -7.83 -7.73
CA ILE A 43 2.49 -6.60 -7.29
C ILE A 43 4.01 -6.81 -7.17
N ASN A 44 4.44 -7.96 -6.64
CA ASN A 44 5.85 -8.32 -6.51
C ASN A 44 6.53 -8.33 -7.88
N GLN A 45 5.91 -8.98 -8.87
CA GLN A 45 6.42 -9.03 -10.24
C GLN A 45 6.44 -7.64 -10.88
N ALA A 46 5.37 -6.87 -10.73
CA ALA A 46 5.29 -5.49 -11.21
C ALA A 46 6.41 -4.60 -10.64
N MET A 47 6.65 -4.69 -9.33
CA MET A 47 7.74 -3.97 -8.68
C MET A 47 9.09 -4.42 -9.17
N ILE A 48 9.35 -5.73 -9.29
CA ILE A 48 10.63 -6.27 -9.80
C ILE A 48 10.93 -5.70 -11.19
N LYS A 49 9.95 -5.69 -12.11
CA LYS A 49 10.10 -5.12 -13.46
C LYS A 49 10.33 -3.61 -13.46
N SER A 50 9.87 -2.92 -12.42
CA SER A 50 10.02 -1.47 -12.26
C SER A 50 11.38 -1.05 -11.70
N LEU A 51 12.08 -1.94 -10.97
CA LEU A 51 13.35 -1.61 -10.29
C LEU A 51 14.41 -0.94 -11.19
N PRO A 52 14.63 -1.38 -12.46
CA PRO A 52 15.64 -0.75 -13.31
C PRO A 52 15.39 0.73 -13.61
N SER A 53 14.14 1.19 -13.49
CA SER A 53 13.72 2.56 -13.77
C SER A 53 13.60 3.42 -12.50
N LEU A 54 13.90 2.87 -11.32
CA LEU A 54 13.80 3.56 -10.03
C LEU A 54 15.18 3.92 -9.47
N ASP A 55 15.26 5.10 -8.88
CA ASP A 55 16.51 5.69 -8.39
C ASP A 55 16.65 5.58 -6.86
N GLY A 56 17.65 4.81 -6.41
CA GLY A 56 17.95 4.59 -5.00
C GLY A 56 18.50 5.80 -4.25
N GLY A 57 18.87 6.87 -4.97
CA GLY A 57 19.26 8.15 -4.37
C GLY A 57 18.07 9.03 -3.95
N ARG A 58 16.85 8.70 -4.38
CA ARG A 58 15.62 9.46 -4.07
C ARG A 58 14.52 8.62 -3.42
N LEU A 59 14.61 7.29 -3.55
CA LEU A 59 13.59 6.33 -3.12
C LEU A 59 14.19 5.21 -2.28
N GLN A 60 13.46 4.83 -1.25
CA GLN A 60 13.61 3.55 -0.55
C GLN A 60 12.27 2.83 -0.45
N VAL A 61 12.28 1.52 -0.28
CA VAL A 61 11.05 0.70 -0.34
C VAL A 61 10.89 -0.19 0.88
N ILE A 62 9.67 -0.24 1.41
CA ILE A 62 9.21 -1.29 2.32
C ILE A 62 8.38 -2.25 1.48
N HIS A 63 8.72 -3.53 1.41
CA HIS A 63 8.01 -4.49 0.57
C HIS A 63 7.57 -5.72 1.37
N LEU A 64 6.25 -5.88 1.54
CA LEU A 64 5.64 -7.08 2.08
C LEU A 64 5.26 -8.05 0.95
N THR A 65 6.03 -9.12 0.85
CA THR A 65 6.07 -10.01 -0.32
C THR A 65 5.21 -11.26 -0.18
N GLY A 66 4.89 -11.65 1.06
CA GLY A 66 4.41 -12.99 1.39
C GLY A 66 5.52 -14.05 1.32
N THR A 67 5.36 -15.13 2.08
CA THR A 67 6.41 -16.13 2.33
C THR A 67 7.03 -16.75 1.08
N ARG A 68 6.25 -16.90 0.00
CA ARG A 68 6.69 -17.62 -1.20
C ARG A 68 7.76 -16.88 -2.01
N GLU A 69 7.74 -15.55 -2.01
CA GLU A 69 8.54 -14.74 -2.94
C GLU A 69 9.55 -13.81 -2.24
N GLU A 70 9.62 -13.83 -0.91
CA GLU A 70 10.50 -12.96 -0.11
C GLU A 70 11.95 -12.97 -0.60
N LYS A 71 12.56 -14.16 -0.73
CA LYS A 71 13.94 -14.29 -1.19
C LYS A 71 14.13 -13.74 -2.61
N LEU A 72 13.23 -14.09 -3.54
CA LEU A 72 13.29 -13.63 -4.93
C LEU A 72 13.24 -12.10 -5.00
N VAL A 73 12.31 -11.49 -4.27
CA VAL A 73 12.13 -10.04 -4.26
C VAL A 73 13.34 -9.36 -3.62
N ALA A 74 13.82 -9.85 -2.47
CA ALA A 74 15.01 -9.30 -1.81
C ALA A 74 16.27 -9.36 -2.70
N ASP A 75 16.47 -10.46 -3.42
CA ASP A 75 17.59 -10.62 -4.37
C ASP A 75 17.53 -9.57 -5.50
N ASN A 76 16.33 -9.26 -6.00
CA ASN A 76 16.15 -8.26 -7.05
C ASN A 76 16.39 -6.82 -6.56
N TYR A 77 15.94 -6.45 -5.36
CA TYR A 77 16.27 -5.14 -4.77
C TYR A 77 17.79 -4.96 -4.60
N ARG A 78 18.48 -5.99 -4.09
CA ARG A 78 19.94 -5.97 -3.96
C ARG A 78 20.64 -5.79 -5.31
N ARG A 79 20.20 -6.52 -6.35
CA ARG A 79 20.76 -6.39 -7.69
C ARG A 79 20.55 -4.99 -8.28
N ALA A 80 19.38 -4.40 -8.04
CA ALA A 80 19.04 -3.06 -8.50
C ALA A 80 19.71 -1.94 -7.69
N LYS A 81 20.34 -2.26 -6.54
CA LYS A 81 20.93 -1.29 -5.60
C LYS A 81 19.90 -0.25 -5.11
N LEU A 82 18.63 -0.64 -5.01
CA LEU A 82 17.58 0.19 -4.44
C LEU A 82 17.42 -0.14 -2.94
N PRO A 83 17.61 0.81 -2.01
CA PRO A 83 17.46 0.56 -0.59
C PRO A 83 16.06 0.03 -0.25
N ALA A 84 15.99 -1.10 0.44
CA ALA A 84 14.71 -1.68 0.79
C ALA A 84 14.73 -2.49 2.09
N PHE A 85 13.62 -2.40 2.83
CA PHE A 85 13.22 -3.37 3.83
C PHE A 85 12.28 -4.38 3.17
N VAL A 86 12.68 -5.63 3.07
CA VAL A 86 11.89 -6.70 2.45
C VAL A 86 11.57 -7.75 3.51
N ALA A 87 10.29 -8.08 3.63
CA ALA A 87 9.82 -9.11 4.55
C ALA A 87 8.67 -9.91 3.93
N ALA A 88 8.48 -11.15 4.38
CA ALA A 88 7.27 -11.90 4.06
C ALA A 88 6.02 -11.24 4.68
N PHE A 89 6.09 -10.90 5.98
CA PHE A 89 5.04 -10.28 6.77
C PHE A 89 5.66 -9.41 7.87
N HIS A 90 4.90 -8.43 8.38
CA HIS A 90 5.29 -7.64 9.54
C HIS A 90 4.15 -7.58 10.56
N HIS A 91 4.46 -7.88 11.82
CA HIS A 91 3.44 -7.89 12.88
C HIS A 91 3.03 -6.50 13.32
N ARG A 92 3.87 -5.48 13.11
CA ARG A 92 3.65 -4.11 13.60
C ARG A 92 3.42 -3.14 12.44
N MET A 93 2.27 -3.29 11.79
CA MET A 93 1.92 -2.52 10.58
C MET A 93 1.99 -1.00 10.79
N GLU A 94 1.76 -0.53 12.02
CA GLU A 94 1.91 0.88 12.38
C GLU A 94 3.33 1.42 12.13
N GLU A 95 4.37 0.59 12.23
CA GLU A 95 5.75 0.96 11.90
C GLU A 95 5.91 1.19 10.40
N LEU A 96 5.37 0.30 9.58
CA LEU A 96 5.47 0.43 8.12
C LEU A 96 4.68 1.63 7.62
N TYR A 97 3.45 1.79 8.13
CA TYR A 97 2.59 2.89 7.74
C TYR A 97 3.15 4.24 8.18
N SER A 98 3.75 4.31 9.37
CA SER A 98 4.35 5.57 9.86
C SER A 98 5.64 5.93 9.11
N ALA A 99 6.41 4.93 8.65
CA ALA A 99 7.64 5.15 7.90
C ALA A 99 7.39 5.60 6.45
N ALA A 100 6.28 5.15 5.85
CA ALA A 100 5.94 5.41 4.46
C ALA A 100 5.47 6.85 4.18
N ASP A 101 5.69 7.29 2.95
CA ASP A 101 5.11 8.52 2.40
C ASP A 101 3.93 8.23 1.46
N PHE A 102 3.94 7.08 0.79
CA PHE A 102 2.84 6.58 -0.05
C PHE A 102 2.90 5.05 -0.18
N ALA A 103 1.85 4.47 -0.76
CA ALA A 103 1.73 3.02 -0.92
C ALA A 103 1.42 2.55 -2.35
N VAL A 104 1.86 1.35 -2.70
CA VAL A 104 1.33 0.52 -3.79
C VAL A 104 0.63 -0.66 -3.12
N ALA A 105 -0.69 -0.76 -3.29
CA ALA A 105 -1.45 -1.77 -2.56
C ALA A 105 -2.66 -2.30 -3.33
N ARG A 106 -3.15 -3.47 -2.90
CA ARG A 106 -4.52 -3.90 -3.21
C ARG A 106 -5.52 -3.00 -2.50
N SER A 107 -6.72 -2.86 -3.07
CA SER A 107 -7.80 -2.01 -2.57
C SER A 107 -8.83 -2.78 -1.75
N GLY A 108 -8.38 -3.65 -0.85
CA GLY A 108 -9.25 -4.26 0.16
C GLY A 108 -9.70 -3.25 1.20
N ALA A 109 -10.94 -3.36 1.69
CA ALA A 109 -11.55 -2.40 2.61
C ALA A 109 -10.71 -2.10 3.86
N ALA A 110 -10.18 -3.15 4.52
CA ALA A 110 -9.33 -3.01 5.69
C ALA A 110 -8.03 -2.25 5.38
N SER A 111 -7.32 -2.62 4.29
CA SER A 111 -6.10 -1.93 3.87
C SER A 111 -6.37 -0.45 3.59
N LEU A 112 -7.47 -0.13 2.88
CA LEU A 112 -7.83 1.25 2.59
C LEU A 112 -8.15 2.04 3.86
N ALA A 113 -8.88 1.46 4.81
CA ALA A 113 -9.15 2.11 6.09
C ALA A 113 -7.85 2.44 6.83
N GLU A 114 -6.88 1.52 6.85
CA GLU A 114 -5.56 1.74 7.44
C GLU A 114 -4.76 2.81 6.69
N LEU A 115 -4.71 2.78 5.36
CA LEU A 115 -4.04 3.81 4.56
C LEU A 115 -4.63 5.21 4.83
N ALA A 116 -5.95 5.33 4.92
CA ALA A 116 -6.60 6.58 5.29
C ALA A 116 -6.22 7.04 6.71
N ALA A 117 -6.24 6.13 7.69
CA ALA A 117 -5.88 6.43 9.07
C ALA A 117 -4.42 6.90 9.21
N PHE A 118 -3.52 6.41 8.35
CA PHE A 118 -2.12 6.83 8.28
C PHE A 118 -1.86 7.96 7.27
N ALA A 119 -2.91 8.51 6.65
CA ALA A 119 -2.82 9.57 5.64
C ALA A 119 -1.89 9.22 4.47
N LEU A 120 -1.90 7.95 4.06
CA LEU A 120 -1.06 7.43 2.99
C LEU A 120 -1.80 7.52 1.65
N PRO A 121 -1.35 8.38 0.73
CA PRO A 121 -1.83 8.33 -0.64
C PRO A 121 -1.31 7.05 -1.31
N ALA A 122 -2.02 6.60 -2.35
CA ALA A 122 -1.75 5.28 -2.91
C ALA A 122 -1.83 5.17 -4.44
N ILE A 123 -1.11 4.18 -4.96
CA ILE A 123 -1.34 3.57 -6.25
C ILE A 123 -2.08 2.26 -5.95
N LEU A 124 -3.36 2.21 -6.30
CA LEU A 124 -4.23 1.09 -5.99
C LEU A 124 -4.34 0.16 -7.19
N ILE A 125 -4.05 -1.13 -6.95
CA ILE A 125 -4.11 -2.19 -7.95
C ILE A 125 -5.15 -3.21 -7.48
N PRO A 126 -6.43 -3.09 -7.86
CA PRO A 126 -7.46 -4.03 -7.45
C PRO A 126 -7.09 -5.47 -7.80
N PHE A 127 -7.48 -6.42 -6.94
CA PHE A 127 -7.28 -7.83 -7.22
C PHE A 127 -8.15 -8.26 -8.41
N PRO A 128 -7.56 -8.77 -9.50
CA PRO A 128 -8.27 -8.99 -10.77
C PRO A 128 -9.31 -10.12 -10.70
N TYR A 129 -9.21 -11.02 -9.72
CA TYR A 129 -10.11 -12.18 -9.56
C TYR A 129 -11.16 -11.96 -8.47
N ALA A 130 -11.38 -10.73 -8.02
CA ALA A 130 -12.45 -10.43 -7.08
C ALA A 130 -13.81 -10.60 -7.77
N ALA A 131 -14.65 -11.50 -7.26
CA ALA A 131 -15.87 -11.99 -7.91
C ALA A 131 -16.90 -10.90 -8.33
N ASP A 132 -16.86 -9.72 -7.71
CA ASP A 132 -17.88 -8.67 -7.87
C ASP A 132 -17.27 -7.27 -8.08
N ASP A 133 -15.99 -7.15 -8.41
CA ASP A 133 -15.30 -5.87 -8.62
C ASP A 133 -15.37 -4.88 -7.42
N HIS A 134 -15.66 -5.39 -6.20
CA HIS A 134 -15.73 -4.56 -4.98
C HIS A 134 -14.41 -3.81 -4.72
N GLN A 135 -13.27 -4.41 -5.05
CA GLN A 135 -11.97 -3.74 -4.88
C GLN A 135 -11.80 -2.52 -5.81
N ALA A 136 -12.34 -2.54 -7.03
CA ALA A 136 -12.29 -1.34 -7.88
C ALA A 136 -13.18 -0.24 -7.32
N ARG A 137 -14.41 -0.57 -6.90
CA ARG A 137 -15.34 0.38 -6.25
C ARG A 137 -14.75 1.00 -4.99
N ASN A 138 -14.06 0.21 -4.18
CA ASN A 138 -13.36 0.70 -2.99
C ASN A 138 -12.22 1.65 -3.35
N ALA A 139 -11.46 1.34 -4.41
CA ALA A 139 -10.42 2.23 -4.89
C ALA A 139 -10.96 3.54 -5.47
N GLU A 140 -12.12 3.53 -6.12
CA GLU A 140 -12.76 4.73 -6.66
C GLU A 140 -13.03 5.79 -5.60
N VAL A 141 -13.32 5.40 -4.35
CA VAL A 141 -13.51 6.35 -3.24
C VAL A 141 -12.25 7.18 -3.02
N PHE A 142 -11.07 6.55 -3.07
CA PHE A 142 -9.79 7.25 -2.95
C PHE A 142 -9.46 8.09 -4.18
N VAL A 143 -9.76 7.57 -5.38
CA VAL A 143 -9.53 8.30 -6.64
C VAL A 143 -10.40 9.56 -6.70
N LYS A 144 -11.69 9.47 -6.38
CA LYS A 144 -12.64 10.62 -6.35
C LYS A 144 -12.22 11.68 -5.34
N ALA A 145 -11.51 11.29 -4.29
CA ALA A 145 -10.95 12.21 -3.31
C ALA A 145 -9.57 12.76 -3.68
N ASP A 146 -8.99 12.38 -4.82
CA ASP A 146 -7.60 12.68 -5.18
C ASP A 146 -6.61 12.24 -4.08
N ALA A 147 -6.87 11.07 -3.50
CA ALA A 147 -6.02 10.41 -2.50
C ALA A 147 -5.28 9.20 -3.08
N ALA A 148 -5.70 8.70 -4.25
CA ALA A 148 -5.02 7.62 -4.95
C ALA A 148 -5.17 7.74 -6.46
N ILE A 149 -4.33 6.98 -7.18
CA ILE A 149 -4.58 6.63 -8.57
C ILE A 149 -4.93 5.14 -8.67
N LEU A 150 -5.80 4.81 -9.62
CA LEU A 150 -6.16 3.43 -9.94
C LEU A 150 -5.30 2.93 -11.09
N VAL A 151 -4.75 1.72 -10.95
CA VAL A 151 -4.00 1.04 -12.01
C VAL A 151 -4.52 -0.39 -12.10
N LYS A 152 -4.99 -0.81 -13.28
CA LYS A 152 -5.40 -2.21 -13.47
C LYS A 152 -4.16 -3.07 -13.58
N GLU A 153 -4.15 -4.24 -12.95
CA GLU A 153 -3.00 -5.16 -13.01
C GLU A 153 -2.63 -5.53 -14.45
N SER A 154 -3.62 -5.68 -15.33
CA SER A 154 -3.42 -5.93 -16.76
C SER A 154 -2.69 -4.81 -17.52
N GLU A 155 -2.69 -3.59 -16.98
CA GLU A 155 -1.99 -2.44 -17.55
C GLU A 155 -0.52 -2.35 -17.08
N ILE A 156 -0.13 -3.19 -16.12
CA ILE A 156 1.22 -3.20 -15.55
C ILE A 156 2.12 -4.10 -16.39
N LEU A 157 2.44 -3.60 -17.57
CA LEU A 157 3.43 -4.19 -18.48
C LEU A 157 4.79 -3.53 -18.26
N ASP A 158 5.84 -4.33 -18.31
CA ASP A 158 7.23 -3.87 -18.20
C ASP A 158 7.45 -2.90 -17.02
N ASP A 159 7.90 -1.68 -17.29
CA ASP A 159 8.19 -0.62 -16.33
C ASP A 159 7.00 0.32 -16.08
N ALA A 160 5.77 -0.03 -16.50
CA ALA A 160 4.62 0.85 -16.38
C ALA A 160 4.34 1.30 -14.94
N LEU A 161 4.60 0.46 -13.95
CA LEU A 161 4.45 0.84 -12.54
C LEU A 161 5.51 1.85 -12.10
N ALA A 162 6.76 1.77 -12.60
CA ALA A 162 7.78 2.80 -12.36
C ALA A 162 7.29 4.19 -12.82
N ARG A 163 6.71 4.28 -14.03
CA ARG A 163 6.13 5.52 -14.56
C ARG A 163 5.00 6.09 -13.71
N LYS A 164 4.30 5.26 -12.94
CA LYS A 164 3.26 5.69 -11.99
C LYS A 164 3.85 6.11 -10.63
N ILE A 165 4.98 5.51 -10.23
CA ILE A 165 5.69 5.80 -8.99
C ILE A 165 6.46 7.13 -9.09
N LEU A 166 7.18 7.38 -10.20
CA LEU A 166 8.07 8.54 -10.34
C LEU A 166 7.39 9.90 -10.03
N PRO A 167 6.15 10.18 -10.48
CA PRO A 167 5.47 11.44 -10.13
C PRO A 167 5.23 11.66 -8.63
N PHE A 168 5.16 10.61 -7.82
CA PHE A 168 5.03 10.73 -6.35
C PHE A 168 6.36 11.14 -5.71
N ILE A 169 7.49 10.81 -6.34
CA ILE A 169 8.84 11.14 -5.87
C ILE A 169 9.23 12.55 -6.32
N GLU A 170 8.82 12.94 -7.53
CA GLU A 170 9.24 14.19 -8.16
C GLU A 170 8.39 15.41 -7.76
N ASP A 171 7.11 15.21 -7.43
CA ASP A 171 6.20 16.29 -7.01
C ASP A 171 5.78 16.10 -5.55
N HIS A 172 6.63 16.59 -4.63
CA HIS A 172 6.35 16.60 -3.19
C HIS A 172 5.06 17.36 -2.85
N GLY A 173 4.73 18.42 -3.60
CA GLY A 173 3.50 19.19 -3.39
C GLY A 173 2.26 18.36 -3.69
N ARG A 174 2.27 17.58 -4.77
CA ARG A 174 1.22 16.61 -5.09
C ARG A 174 1.10 15.56 -4.01
N LEU A 175 2.22 14.95 -3.61
CA LEU A 175 2.22 13.93 -2.58
C LEU A 175 1.59 14.43 -1.27
N GLN A 176 1.94 15.65 -0.85
CA GLN A 176 1.37 16.27 0.34
C GLN A 176 -0.14 16.53 0.21
N ARG A 177 -0.61 17.03 -0.94
CA ARG A 177 -2.06 17.23 -1.21
C ARG A 177 -2.81 15.90 -1.14
N MET A 178 -2.29 14.86 -1.78
CA MET A 178 -2.92 13.54 -1.78
C MET A 178 -2.95 12.93 -0.36
N SER A 179 -1.89 13.12 0.43
CA SER A 179 -1.83 12.69 1.84
C SER A 179 -2.91 13.38 2.69
N GLN A 180 -3.09 14.70 2.54
CA GLN A 180 -4.16 15.44 3.21
C GLN A 180 -5.55 14.93 2.81
N ASN A 181 -5.74 14.57 1.54
CA ASN A 181 -7.00 13.99 1.07
C ASN A 181 -7.24 12.58 1.63
N ALA A 182 -6.21 11.74 1.69
CA ALA A 182 -6.28 10.44 2.34
C ALA A 182 -6.68 10.55 3.82
N ALA A 183 -6.13 11.54 4.55
CA ALA A 183 -6.52 11.80 5.94
C ALA A 183 -8.01 12.14 6.11
N LYS A 184 -8.59 12.92 5.18
CA LYS A 184 -10.02 13.26 5.19
C LYS A 184 -10.93 12.05 4.96
N LEU A 185 -10.41 10.98 4.34
CA LEU A 185 -11.15 9.73 4.20
C LEU A 185 -11.21 8.95 5.51
N SER A 186 -10.24 9.11 6.42
CA SER A 186 -10.26 8.43 7.72
C SER A 186 -11.43 8.85 8.59
N THR A 187 -11.85 10.13 8.50
CA THR A 187 -12.98 10.65 9.29
C THR A 187 -14.33 10.27 8.70
N ARG A 188 -14.39 9.98 7.39
CA ARG A 188 -15.62 9.56 6.69
C ARG A 188 -15.80 8.04 6.66
N ASN A 189 -14.72 7.27 6.53
CA ASN A 189 -14.76 5.82 6.35
C ASN A 189 -14.64 5.01 7.65
N ALA A 190 -14.35 5.61 8.80
CA ALA A 190 -14.46 4.91 10.08
C ALA A 190 -15.88 4.35 10.31
N ALA A 191 -16.89 5.02 9.77
CA ALA A 191 -18.28 4.56 9.79
C ALA A 191 -18.58 3.49 8.70
N SER A 192 -18.00 3.62 7.50
CA SER A 192 -18.32 2.75 6.35
C SER A 192 -17.52 1.44 6.30
N ALA A 193 -16.30 1.41 6.82
CA ALA A 193 -15.46 0.20 6.88
C ALA A 193 -16.06 -0.89 7.81
N VAL A 194 -16.95 -0.49 8.73
CA VAL A 194 -17.72 -1.40 9.58
C VAL A 194 -18.85 -2.10 8.81
N VAL A 195 -19.36 -1.49 7.73
CA VAL A 195 -20.53 -2.00 7.00
C VAL A 195 -20.16 -3.14 6.05
N GLU A 196 -19.04 -3.05 5.32
CA GLU A 196 -18.66 -4.07 4.34
C GLU A 196 -18.17 -5.39 4.97
N THR A 197 -17.80 -5.37 6.27
CA THR A 197 -17.41 -6.59 6.99
C THR A 197 -18.62 -7.36 7.54
N MET A 198 -19.80 -6.73 7.65
CA MET A 198 -21.02 -7.40 8.09
C MET A 198 -21.83 -8.04 6.94
N GLU A 199 -21.75 -7.52 5.72
CA GLU A 199 -22.55 -8.06 4.61
C GLU A 199 -22.08 -9.44 4.10
N LYS A 200 -20.86 -9.87 4.42
CA LYS A 200 -20.37 -11.22 4.04
C LYS A 200 -20.85 -12.37 4.92
N TYR A 201 -21.54 -12.10 6.03
CA TYR A 201 -21.99 -13.16 6.95
C TYR A 201 -23.51 -13.27 7.11
N THR A 202 -24.30 -12.45 6.40
CA THR A 202 -25.77 -12.51 6.48
C THR A 202 -26.41 -13.23 5.28
N THR A 203 -25.67 -13.43 4.18
CA THR A 203 -26.23 -14.03 2.94
C THR A 203 -25.77 -15.47 2.66
N ALA A 204 -25.06 -16.11 3.60
CA ALA A 204 -24.67 -17.52 3.52
C ALA A 204 -25.45 -18.43 4.50
N ALA A 205 -26.57 -17.94 5.03
CA ALA A 205 -27.49 -18.73 5.86
C ALA A 205 -28.94 -18.46 5.42
N VAL A 206 -29.30 -19.00 4.25
CA VAL A 206 -30.68 -19.41 3.91
C VAL A 206 -30.59 -20.76 3.21
#